data_AF-A0A830BZT5-F1
#
_entry.id   AF-A0A830BZT5-F1
#
_cell.length_a   1.000
_cell.length_b   1.000
_cell.length_c   1.000
_cell.angle_alpha   90.00
_cell.angle_beta   90.00
_cell.angle_gamma   90.00
#
_symmetry.space_group_name_H-M   'P 1'
#
loop_
_entity.id
_entity.type
_entity.pdbx_description
1 polymer ?
#
loop_
_entity_poly.entity_id
_entity_poly.type
_entity_poly.pdbx_seq_one_letter_code
_entity_poly.pdbx_strand_id
1 'polypeptide(L)'
;MTTPPQPEPTKSRSNWLRLGYNEHTDTANDTRNVLLIVAALITAVTFQAGVNPPGGVWQDDKDGHKAGRAIYASQHGAFYAFLISNTLAFSTSILVLVSLTYRFPFHVELWGAILAMFVTYGASIFAISPDESVKFRILLATAAVPFGIRLLVEIGRCLVRRKHGK
;
A
#
# COMPACT_ATOMS: atom_id res chain seq x y z
N MET A 1 48.26 23.49 32.88
CA MET A 1 46.95 22.85 33.17
C MET A 1 46.11 22.95 31.91
N THR A 2 46.09 21.89 31.10
CA THR A 2 45.27 21.79 29.88
C THR A 2 44.01 20.99 30.21
N THR A 3 42.85 21.57 29.97
CA THR A 3 41.55 20.90 30.13
C THR A 3 41.42 19.73 29.16
N PRO A 4 40.91 18.56 29.59
CA PRO A 4 40.76 17.41 28.72
C PRO A 4 39.69 17.66 27.64
N PRO A 5 39.87 17.11 26.42
CA PRO A 5 38.92 17.29 25.33
C PRO A 5 37.56 16.67 25.67
N GLN A 6 36.49 17.41 25.39
CA GLN A 6 35.11 16.93 25.55
C GLN A 6 34.79 15.87 24.49
N PRO A 7 34.08 14.78 24.85
CA PRO A 7 33.76 13.73 23.90
C PRO A 7 32.73 14.22 22.87
N GLU A 8 33.02 14.00 21.59
CA GLU A 8 32.12 14.23 20.45
C GLU A 8 30.85 13.35 20.57
N PRO A 9 29.65 13.90 20.32
CA PRO A 9 28.42 13.12 20.38
C PRO A 9 28.41 12.08 19.26
N THR A 10 28.45 10.80 19.64
CA THR A 10 28.31 9.67 18.73
C THR A 10 26.94 9.72 18.06
N LYS A 11 26.93 10.13 16.80
CA LYS A 11 25.71 10.40 16.02
C LYS A 11 24.90 9.11 15.87
N SER A 12 23.79 9.09 16.60
CA SER A 12 22.94 7.93 16.81
C SER A 12 22.35 7.40 15.50
N ARG A 13 22.68 6.13 15.24
CA ARG A 13 22.06 5.27 14.22
C ARG A 13 20.55 5.05 14.47
N SER A 14 19.94 5.64 15.50
CA SER A 14 18.46 5.65 15.68
C SER A 14 17.75 6.80 14.94
N ASN A 15 18.48 7.81 14.46
CA ASN A 15 17.88 9.01 13.87
C ASN A 15 17.42 8.82 12.41
N TRP A 16 17.84 7.77 11.69
CA TRP A 16 17.37 7.52 10.32
C TRP A 16 15.98 6.88 10.25
N LEU A 17 15.60 6.12 11.29
CA LEU A 17 14.25 5.55 11.42
C LEU A 17 13.21 6.62 11.77
N ARG A 18 13.66 7.68 12.45
CA ARG A 18 12.95 8.95 12.52
C ARG A 18 13.21 9.68 11.20
N LEU A 19 12.53 9.25 10.11
CA LEU A 19 12.20 10.15 8.99
C LEU A 19 11.95 11.51 9.63
N GLY A 20 12.72 12.56 9.31
CA GLY A 20 12.95 13.80 10.09
C GLY A 20 11.72 14.61 10.54
N TYR A 21 10.76 13.90 11.12
CA TYR A 21 9.47 14.25 11.64
C TYR A 21 9.73 14.66 13.07
N ASN A 22 9.58 15.96 13.29
CA ASN A 22 9.75 16.56 14.58
C ASN A 22 8.35 16.86 15.09
N GLU A 23 7.87 16.00 15.98
CA GLU A 23 6.54 16.11 16.62
C GLU A 23 6.29 17.48 17.29
N HIS A 24 7.36 18.20 17.62
CA HIS A 24 7.30 19.55 18.19
C HIS A 24 7.19 20.69 17.16
N THR A 25 7.58 20.48 15.90
CA THR A 25 7.60 21.53 14.86
C THR A 25 6.60 21.27 13.74
N ASP A 26 6.31 20.01 13.44
CA ASP A 26 5.48 19.63 12.30
C ASP A 26 4.00 19.63 12.70
N THR A 27 3.21 20.43 11.99
CA THR A 27 1.76 20.48 12.24
C THR A 27 1.09 19.23 11.67
N ALA A 28 -0.06 18.83 12.24
CA ALA A 28 -0.85 17.71 11.73
C ALA A 28 -1.20 17.85 10.22
N ASN A 29 -1.32 19.08 9.72
CA ASN A 29 -1.54 19.36 8.31
C ASN A 29 -0.30 19.10 7.44
N ASP A 30 0.90 19.41 7.93
CA ASP A 30 2.15 19.18 7.19
C ASP A 30 2.40 17.69 7.02
N THR A 31 2.24 16.93 8.11
CA THR A 31 2.30 15.46 8.09
C THR A 31 1.26 14.86 7.15
N ARG A 32 0.02 15.37 7.17
CA ARG A 32 -1.04 14.94 6.27
C ARG A 32 -0.66 15.18 4.81
N ASN A 33 -0.10 16.34 4.48
CA ASN A 33 0.31 16.67 3.11
C ASN A 33 1.42 15.72 2.62
N VAL A 34 2.45 15.49 3.44
CA VAL A 34 3.53 14.54 3.09
C VAL A 34 2.98 13.13 2.92
N LEU A 35 2.13 12.67 3.83
CA LEU A 35 1.52 11.34 3.75
C LEU A 35 0.61 11.17 2.53
N LEU A 36 -0.14 12.21 2.13
CA LEU A 36 -0.93 12.19 0.91
C LEU A 36 -0.05 12.00 -0.33
N ILE A 37 1.05 12.74 -0.42
CA ILE A 37 2.00 12.63 -1.53
C ILE A 37 2.60 11.22 -1.57
N VAL A 38 3.13 10.73 -0.44
CA VAL A 38 3.73 9.40 -0.36
C VAL A 38 2.72 8.31 -0.69
N ALA A 39 1.50 8.39 -0.15
CA ALA A 39 0.46 7.40 -0.43
C ALA A 39 0.00 7.43 -1.90
N ALA A 40 -0.13 8.61 -2.51
CA ALA A 40 -0.45 8.74 -3.93
C ALA A 40 0.66 8.16 -4.81
N LEU A 41 1.94 8.41 -4.48
CA LEU A 41 3.09 7.86 -5.19
C LEU A 41 3.13 6.33 -5.11
N ILE A 42 2.97 5.75 -3.92
CA ILE A 42 2.93 4.29 -3.77
C ILE A 42 1.74 3.70 -4.55
N THR A 43 0.57 4.33 -4.48
CA THR A 43 -0.62 3.91 -5.23
C THR A 43 -0.35 3.91 -6.74
N ALA A 44 0.26 4.98 -7.26
CA ALA A 44 0.60 5.09 -8.67
C ALA A 44 1.63 4.03 -9.11
N VAL A 45 2.72 3.86 -8.36
CA VAL A 45 3.78 2.88 -8.67
C VAL A 45 3.24 1.46 -8.65
N THR A 46 2.45 1.11 -7.62
CA THR A 46 1.86 -0.23 -7.50
C THR A 46 0.80 -0.50 -8.55
N PHE A 47 0.01 0.51 -8.95
CA PHE A 47 -0.91 0.39 -10.07
C PHE A 47 -0.17 0.12 -11.38
N GLN A 48 0.88 0.91 -11.67
CA GLN A 48 1.71 0.71 -12.87
C GLN A 48 2.34 -0.68 -12.90
N ALA A 49 2.86 -1.16 -11.77
CA ALA A 49 3.43 -2.50 -11.66
C ALA A 49 2.40 -3.63 -11.80
N GLY A 50 1.14 -3.39 -11.41
CA GLY A 50 0.04 -4.33 -11.56
C GLY A 50 -0.54 -4.40 -12.97
N VAL A 51 -0.57 -3.29 -13.71
CA VAL A 51 -1.05 -3.25 -15.11
C VAL A 51 0.03 -3.59 -16.12
N ASN A 52 1.29 -3.37 -15.78
CA ASN A 52 2.46 -3.73 -16.58
C ASN A 52 3.31 -4.74 -15.80
N PRO A 53 2.98 -6.03 -15.82
CA PRO A 53 3.75 -7.03 -15.09
C PRO A 53 5.21 -7.05 -15.56
N PRO A 54 6.16 -7.37 -14.66
CA PRO A 54 7.56 -7.55 -15.05
C PRO A 54 7.69 -8.53 -16.22
N GLY A 55 8.54 -8.21 -17.20
CA GLY A 55 8.68 -9.03 -18.41
C GLY A 55 7.52 -8.91 -19.40
N GLY A 56 6.44 -8.18 -19.08
CA GLY A 56 5.32 -7.92 -19.96
C GLY A 56 4.32 -9.07 -20.04
N VAL A 57 3.47 -9.01 -21.07
CA VAL A 57 2.45 -10.01 -21.37
C VAL A 57 2.73 -10.66 -22.71
N TRP A 58 2.32 -11.91 -22.86
CA TRP A 58 2.36 -12.60 -24.14
C TRP A 58 1.50 -11.87 -25.18
N GLN A 59 1.99 -11.83 -26.43
CA GLN A 59 1.31 -11.15 -27.54
C GLN A 59 0.62 -12.12 -28.51
N ASP A 60 0.82 -13.44 -28.33
CA ASP A 60 0.19 -14.48 -29.13
C ASP A 60 -0.27 -15.66 -28.26
N ASP A 61 -0.93 -16.64 -28.88
CA ASP A 61 -1.49 -17.84 -28.26
C ASP A 61 -0.69 -19.11 -28.66
N LYS A 62 0.64 -19.06 -28.69
CA LYS A 62 1.51 -20.20 -29.07
C LYS A 62 2.12 -20.88 -27.83
N ASP A 63 2.80 -22.01 -28.04
CA ASP A 63 3.64 -22.69 -27.03
C ASP A 63 3.00 -22.87 -25.62
N GLY A 64 1.68 -23.05 -25.58
CA GLY A 64 0.93 -23.24 -24.33
C GLY A 64 0.68 -21.97 -23.51
N HIS A 65 1.06 -20.79 -24.01
CA HIS A 65 0.71 -19.50 -23.41
C HIS A 65 -0.49 -18.85 -24.12
N LYS A 66 -1.05 -17.81 -23.49
CA LYS A 66 -2.21 -17.06 -24.00
C LYS A 66 -1.90 -15.58 -24.01
N ALA A 67 -2.33 -14.89 -25.06
CA ALA A 67 -2.17 -13.46 -25.21
C ALA A 67 -2.79 -12.71 -24.02
N GLY A 68 -2.08 -11.69 -23.53
CA GLY A 68 -2.48 -10.91 -22.36
C GLY A 68 -2.11 -11.54 -21.00
N ARG A 69 -1.70 -12.82 -20.93
CA ARG A 69 -1.16 -13.40 -19.70
C ARG A 69 0.25 -12.90 -19.44
N ALA A 70 0.58 -12.66 -18.16
CA ALA A 70 1.92 -12.22 -17.77
C ALA A 70 2.96 -13.29 -18.11
N ILE A 71 4.05 -12.88 -18.77
CA ILE A 71 5.21 -13.76 -19.01
C ILE A 71 5.81 -14.21 -17.67
N TYR A 72 5.83 -13.30 -16.68
CA TYR A 72 6.31 -13.58 -15.34
C TYR A 72 5.51 -14.66 -14.59
N ALA A 73 4.28 -14.94 -15.01
CA ALA A 73 3.46 -15.99 -14.42
C ALA A 73 4.03 -17.40 -14.62
N SER A 74 4.99 -17.58 -15.54
CA SER A 74 5.77 -18.82 -15.70
C SER A 74 6.58 -19.19 -14.45
N GLN A 75 7.01 -18.20 -13.66
CA GLN A 75 7.67 -18.40 -12.36
C GLN A 75 6.67 -18.24 -11.22
N HIS A 76 5.81 -19.23 -11.04
CA HIS A 76 4.67 -19.15 -10.11
C HIS A 76 5.01 -18.60 -8.72
N GLY A 77 6.06 -19.12 -8.05
CA GLY A 77 6.41 -18.66 -6.70
C GLY A 77 6.74 -17.17 -6.61
N ALA A 78 7.61 -16.69 -7.49
CA ALA A 78 8.03 -15.29 -7.51
C ALA A 78 6.91 -14.35 -7.98
N PHE A 79 6.13 -14.77 -8.98
CA PHE A 79 4.99 -14.01 -9.50
C PHE A 79 3.94 -13.73 -8.41
N TYR A 80 3.53 -14.74 -7.65
CA TYR A 80 2.54 -14.54 -6.58
C TYR A 80 3.11 -13.78 -5.39
N ALA A 81 4.38 -13.97 -5.04
CA ALA A 81 5.02 -13.16 -4.00
C ALA A 81 5.05 -11.66 -4.38
N PHE A 82 5.35 -11.36 -5.64
CA PHE A 82 5.26 -10.02 -6.21
C PHE A 82 3.82 -9.48 -6.16
N LEU A 83 2.83 -10.22 -6.66
CA LEU A 83 1.44 -9.77 -6.70
C LEU A 83 0.85 -9.52 -5.31
N ILE A 84 1.13 -10.40 -4.34
CA ILE A 84 0.66 -10.25 -2.96
C ILE A 84 1.28 -8.98 -2.36
N SER A 85 2.59 -8.80 -2.49
CA SER A 85 3.29 -7.65 -1.92
C SER A 85 2.81 -6.33 -2.56
N ASN A 86 2.66 -6.32 -3.89
CA ASN A 86 2.19 -5.15 -4.63
C ASN A 86 0.74 -4.79 -4.27
N THR A 87 -0.14 -5.80 -4.18
CA THR A 87 -1.56 -5.60 -3.83
C THR A 87 -1.73 -5.15 -2.38
N LEU A 88 -0.90 -5.66 -1.46
CA LEU A 88 -0.90 -5.22 -0.07
C LEU A 88 -0.46 -3.75 0.05
N ALA A 89 0.58 -3.35 -0.69
CA ALA A 89 1.04 -1.97 -0.74
C ALA A 89 -0.04 -1.04 -1.34
N PHE A 90 -0.63 -1.40 -2.49
CA PHE A 90 -1.70 -0.65 -3.15
C PHE A 90 -2.91 -0.45 -2.24
N SER A 91 -3.43 -1.53 -1.64
CA SER A 91 -4.59 -1.49 -0.73
C SER A 91 -4.31 -0.67 0.53
N THR A 92 -3.12 -0.80 1.12
CA THR A 92 -2.73 0.00 2.30
C THR A 92 -2.63 1.48 1.96
N SER A 93 -2.04 1.84 0.82
CA SER A 93 -1.92 3.23 0.40
C SER A 93 -3.27 3.87 0.06
N ILE A 94 -4.18 3.13 -0.58
CA ILE A 94 -5.56 3.57 -0.78
C ILE A 94 -6.26 3.83 0.57
N LEU A 95 -6.08 2.95 1.54
CA LEU A 95 -6.67 3.12 2.87
C LEU A 95 -6.16 4.41 3.54
N VAL A 96 -4.87 4.72 3.39
CA VAL A 96 -4.28 5.97 3.87
C VAL A 96 -4.89 7.16 3.12
N LEU A 97 -4.98 7.11 1.79
CA LEU A 97 -5.61 8.17 0.98
C LEU A 97 -7.05 8.45 1.43
N VAL A 98 -7.89 7.42 1.54
CA VAL A 98 -9.29 7.57 1.99
C VAL A 98 -9.35 8.16 3.40
N SER A 99 -8.51 7.67 4.32
CA SER A 99 -8.45 8.16 5.71
C SER A 99 -8.05 9.63 5.80
N LEU A 100 -7.05 10.05 5.02
CA LEU A 100 -6.56 11.43 5.05
C LEU A 100 -7.48 12.38 4.27
N THR A 101 -8.26 11.87 3.33
CA THR A 101 -9.09 12.70 2.44
C THR A 101 -10.51 12.91 2.93
N TYR A 102 -10.97 12.17 3.95
CA TYR A 102 -12.32 12.22 4.52
C TYR A 102 -12.86 13.64 4.81
N ARG A 103 -11.98 14.59 5.16
CA ARG A 103 -12.36 15.95 5.55
C ARG A 103 -12.25 17.00 4.41
N PHE A 104 -11.92 16.61 3.18
CA PHE A 104 -11.85 17.55 2.05
C PHE A 104 -13.24 17.83 1.45
N PRO A 105 -13.50 19.02 0.90
CA PRO A 105 -14.78 19.33 0.26
C PRO A 105 -15.10 18.43 -0.95
N PHE A 106 -14.09 18.00 -1.72
CA PHE A 106 -14.23 17.14 -2.91
C PHE A 106 -13.96 15.65 -2.64
N HIS A 107 -14.24 15.18 -1.42
CA HIS A 107 -13.90 13.82 -1.01
C HIS A 107 -14.72 12.76 -1.76
N VAL A 108 -15.96 13.05 -2.15
CA VAL A 108 -16.82 12.07 -2.84
C VAL A 108 -16.35 11.79 -4.27
N GLU A 109 -15.95 12.82 -5.02
CA GLU A 109 -15.36 12.65 -6.36
C GLU A 109 -14.06 11.87 -6.27
N LEU A 110 -13.22 12.20 -5.28
CA LEU A 110 -11.95 11.52 -5.06
C LEU A 110 -12.16 10.05 -4.67
N TRP A 111 -13.12 9.74 -3.80
CA TRP A 111 -13.42 8.36 -3.43
C TRP A 111 -14.02 7.57 -4.59
N GLY A 112 -14.84 8.21 -5.43
CA GLY A 112 -15.31 7.63 -6.69
C GLY A 112 -14.14 7.25 -7.60
N ALA A 113 -13.17 8.15 -7.77
CA ALA A 113 -11.95 7.88 -8.55
C ALA A 113 -11.09 6.76 -7.94
N ILE A 114 -10.87 6.77 -6.63
CA ILE A 114 -10.13 5.73 -5.91
C ILE A 114 -10.82 4.37 -6.05
N LEU A 115 -12.15 4.32 -5.95
CA LEU A 115 -12.93 3.08 -6.12
C LEU A 115 -12.81 2.57 -7.56
N ALA A 116 -12.96 3.44 -8.56
CA ALA A 116 -12.79 3.07 -9.96
C ALA A 116 -11.37 2.55 -10.25
N MET A 117 -10.35 3.16 -9.63
CA MET A 117 -8.95 2.71 -9.72
C MET A 117 -8.74 1.34 -9.07
N PHE A 118 -9.38 1.08 -7.92
CA PHE A 118 -9.32 -0.23 -7.26
C PHE A 118 -9.93 -1.33 -8.13
N VAL A 119 -11.07 -1.04 -8.77
CA VAL A 119 -11.74 -1.96 -9.70
C VAL A 119 -10.87 -2.25 -10.93
N THR A 120 -10.29 -1.23 -11.55
CA THR A 120 -9.40 -1.40 -12.72
C THR A 120 -8.12 -2.16 -12.37
N TYR A 121 -7.55 -1.93 -11.18
CA TYR A 121 -6.44 -2.74 -10.68
C TYR A 121 -6.83 -4.22 -10.56
N GLY A 122 -7.98 -4.52 -9.92
CA GLY A 122 -8.48 -5.89 -9.78
C GLY A 122 -8.73 -6.57 -11.13
N ALA A 123 -9.34 -5.84 -12.07
CA ALA A 123 -9.57 -6.32 -13.44
C ALA A 123 -8.24 -6.61 -14.18
N SER A 124 -7.24 -5.75 -14.00
CA SER A 124 -5.91 -5.97 -14.57
C SER A 124 -5.26 -7.23 -14.04
N ILE A 125 -5.24 -7.42 -12.71
CA ILE A 125 -4.62 -8.62 -12.14
C ILE A 125 -5.35 -9.90 -12.61
N PHE A 126 -6.67 -9.85 -12.74
CA PHE A 126 -7.46 -10.95 -13.30
C PHE A 126 -7.10 -11.26 -14.77
N ALA A 127 -6.92 -10.22 -15.59
CA ALA A 127 -6.54 -10.37 -17.00
C ALA A 127 -5.15 -11.00 -17.16
N ILE A 128 -4.16 -10.59 -16.35
CA ILE A 128 -2.78 -11.07 -16.52
C ILE A 128 -2.48 -12.40 -15.81
N SER A 129 -3.25 -12.80 -14.79
CA SER A 129 -2.94 -13.96 -13.94
C SER A 129 -3.59 -15.26 -14.45
N PRO A 130 -2.83 -16.35 -14.68
CA PRO A 130 -3.41 -17.63 -15.08
C PRO A 130 -4.41 -18.14 -14.03
N ASP A 131 -5.47 -18.77 -14.52
CA ASP A 131 -6.72 -19.01 -13.78
C ASP A 131 -6.59 -20.16 -12.78
N GLU A 132 -6.02 -19.84 -11.61
CA GLU A 132 -5.96 -20.72 -10.45
C GLU A 132 -6.85 -20.13 -9.35
N SER A 133 -8.11 -20.54 -9.32
CA SER A 133 -9.18 -19.97 -8.47
C SER A 133 -8.76 -19.77 -7.00
N VAL A 134 -7.95 -20.66 -6.45
CA VAL A 134 -7.43 -20.56 -5.06
C VAL A 134 -6.47 -19.39 -4.86
N LYS A 135 -5.59 -19.11 -5.83
CA LYS A 135 -4.61 -18.03 -5.73
C LYS A 135 -5.26 -16.67 -5.95
N PHE A 136 -6.30 -16.61 -6.78
CA PHE A 136 -7.13 -15.42 -6.92
C PHE A 136 -7.87 -15.07 -5.60
N ARG A 137 -8.43 -16.08 -4.91
CA ARG A 137 -9.04 -15.87 -3.58
C ARG A 137 -8.06 -15.34 -2.55
N ILE A 138 -6.83 -15.86 -2.53
CA ILE A 138 -5.76 -15.36 -1.65
C ILE A 138 -5.45 -13.90 -1.97
N LEU A 139 -5.34 -13.54 -3.25
CA LEU A 139 -5.09 -12.16 -3.65
C LEU A 139 -6.21 -11.21 -3.22
N LEU A 140 -7.47 -11.62 -3.39
CA LEU A 140 -8.63 -10.87 -2.93
C LEU A 140 -8.62 -10.70 -1.40
N ALA A 141 -8.29 -11.77 -0.68
CA ALA A 141 -8.13 -11.71 0.77
C ALA A 141 -7.02 -10.72 1.17
N THR A 142 -5.85 -10.77 0.51
CA THR A 142 -4.74 -9.83 0.74
C THR A 142 -5.17 -8.38 0.55
N ALA A 143 -5.96 -8.07 -0.48
CA ALA A 143 -6.48 -6.71 -0.71
C ALA A 143 -7.42 -6.24 0.43
N ALA A 144 -8.15 -7.16 1.06
CA ALA A 144 -9.06 -6.88 2.16
C ALA A 144 -8.38 -6.78 3.54
N VAL A 145 -7.18 -7.35 3.70
CA VAL A 145 -6.44 -7.41 4.99
C VAL A 145 -6.28 -6.04 5.65
N PRO A 146 -5.79 -4.97 4.97
CA PRO A 146 -5.61 -3.67 5.61
C PRO A 146 -6.91 -3.07 6.15
N PHE A 147 -8.01 -3.27 5.42
CA PHE A 147 -9.35 -2.82 5.81
C PHE A 147 -9.84 -3.60 7.04
N GLY A 148 -9.65 -4.92 7.05
CA GLY A 148 -9.98 -5.78 8.20
C GLY A 148 -9.20 -5.38 9.46
N ILE A 149 -7.90 -5.16 9.34
CA ILE A 149 -7.06 -4.70 10.47
C ILE A 149 -7.57 -3.36 11.01
N ARG A 150 -7.88 -2.40 10.14
CA ARG A 150 -8.43 -1.10 10.55
C ARG A 150 -9.76 -1.22 11.28
N LEU A 151 -10.67 -2.04 10.76
CA LEU A 151 -11.95 -2.32 11.39
C LEU A 151 -11.76 -2.94 12.79
N LEU A 152 -10.86 -3.90 12.93
CA LEU A 152 -10.55 -4.53 14.21
C LEU A 152 -9.98 -3.52 15.23
N VAL A 153 -9.08 -2.63 14.81
CA VAL A 153 -8.51 -1.56 15.66
C VAL A 153 -9.59 -0.57 16.11
N GLU A 154 -10.54 -0.25 15.23
CA GLU A 154 -11.67 0.63 15.54
C GLU A 154 -12.64 0.00 16.53
N ILE A 155 -13.02 -1.26 16.30
CA ILE A 155 -13.85 -2.04 17.23
C ILE A 155 -13.17 -2.16 18.59
N GLY A 156 -11.86 -2.48 18.63
CA GLY A 156 -11.10 -2.56 19.87
C GLY A 156 -11.11 -1.25 20.66
N ARG A 157 -10.91 -0.11 19.98
CA ARG A 157 -11.01 1.22 20.61
C ARG A 157 -12.42 1.51 21.11
N CYS A 158 -13.46 1.13 20.37
CA CYS A 158 -14.85 1.26 20.82
C CYS A 158 -15.14 0.42 22.06
N LEU A 159 -14.66 -0.82 22.11
CA LEU A 159 -14.84 -1.71 23.27
C LEU A 159 -14.11 -1.17 24.52
N VAL A 160 -12.88 -0.68 24.37
CA VAL A 160 -12.13 -0.06 25.47
C VAL A 160 -12.81 1.21 25.98
N ARG A 161 -13.33 2.07 25.08
CA ARG A 161 -14.10 3.26 25.45
C ARG A 161 -15.40 2.91 26.18
N ARG A 162 -16.11 1.87 25.73
CA ARG A 162 -17.32 1.36 26.43
C ARG A 162 -17.00 0.82 27.82
N LYS A 163 -15.81 0.24 28.02
CA LYS A 163 -15.37 -0.30 29.32
C LYS A 163 -14.95 0.78 30.32
N HIS A 164 -14.41 1.91 29.86
CA HIS A 164 -14.04 3.06 30.73
C HIS A 164 -15.14 4.12 30.88
N GLY A 165 -16.21 4.04 30.09
CA GLY A 165 -17.39 4.90 30.19
C GLY A 165 -18.50 4.36 31.10
N LYS A 166 -18.19 3.38 31.95
CA LYS A 166 -19.07 2.85 33.00
C LYS A 166 -18.40 3.00 34.36
#